data_AF-A0A2A5RXD2-F1
#
_entry.id   AF-A0A2A5RXD2-F1
#
_cell.length_a   1.000
_cell.length_b   1.000
_cell.length_c   1.000
_cell.angle_alpha   90.00
_cell.angle_beta   90.00
_cell.angle_gamma   90.00
#
_symmetry.space_group_name_H-M   'P 1'
#
loop_
_entity.id
_entity.type
_entity.pdbx_description
1 polymer ?
#
loop_
_entity_poly.entity_id
_entity_poly.type
_entity_poly.pdbx_seq_one_letter_code
_entity_poly.pdbx_strand_id
1 'polypeptide(L)'
;MMLKPSIDVLLDKVDSKYSLVVLEAKRAHELRDGEAATQSFSSVKPTLQALEELADGNVTIHPAPEAKRLALKEKRELERLLKIEEERKIKEQIAKEQAEEEAKQRKDKGVTPVVVTDGLGVTDLSDPSVVEG
;
A
#
# COMPACT_ATOMS: atom_id res chain seq x y z
N MET A 1 -36.54 -33.10 -7.70
CA MET A 1 -35.80 -32.85 -6.44
C MET A 1 -36.25 -31.50 -5.91
N MET A 2 -36.87 -31.46 -4.72
CA MET A 2 -37.27 -30.20 -4.10
C MET A 2 -36.03 -29.45 -3.61
N LEU A 3 -36.05 -28.13 -3.75
CA LEU A 3 -35.03 -27.24 -3.22
C LEU A 3 -35.08 -27.34 -1.68
N LYS A 4 -33.98 -27.78 -1.07
CA LYS A 4 -33.80 -27.79 0.38
C LYS A 4 -32.62 -26.89 0.70
N PRO A 5 -32.77 -25.93 1.61
CA PRO A 5 -33.98 -25.56 2.38
C PRO A 5 -35.13 -24.97 1.52
N SER A 6 -36.36 -24.96 2.05
CA SER A 6 -37.52 -24.36 1.36
C SER A 6 -37.43 -22.83 1.37
N ILE A 7 -38.09 -22.18 0.42
CA ILE A 7 -38.03 -20.72 0.28
C ILE A 7 -38.62 -19.98 1.48
N ASP A 8 -39.67 -20.52 2.11
CA ASP A 8 -40.32 -19.87 3.25
C ASP A 8 -39.35 -19.77 4.44
N VAL A 9 -38.60 -20.84 4.73
CA VAL A 9 -37.56 -20.85 5.78
C VAL A 9 -36.49 -19.80 5.52
N LEU A 10 -36.13 -19.59 4.24
CA LEU A 10 -35.14 -18.60 3.86
C LEU A 10 -35.67 -17.17 4.00
N LEU A 11 -36.94 -16.94 3.67
CA LEU A 11 -37.57 -15.63 3.78
C LEU A 11 -37.82 -15.20 5.24
N ASP A 12 -37.87 -16.13 6.19
CA ASP A 12 -37.87 -15.80 7.62
C ASP A 12 -36.54 -15.20 8.11
N LYS A 13 -35.45 -15.35 7.33
CA LYS A 13 -34.10 -14.89 7.69
C LYS A 13 -33.72 -13.55 7.05
N VAL A 14 -34.47 -13.09 6.04
CA VAL A 14 -34.13 -11.90 5.25
C VAL A 14 -35.36 -11.07 4.89
N ASP A 15 -35.18 -9.76 4.84
CA ASP A 15 -36.30 -8.82 4.68
C ASP A 15 -37.01 -8.89 3.32
N SER A 16 -36.37 -9.46 2.30
CA SER A 16 -36.96 -9.54 0.95
C SER A 16 -36.37 -10.66 0.09
N LYS A 17 -37.13 -11.07 -0.93
CA LYS A 17 -36.67 -12.00 -1.98
C LYS A 17 -35.42 -11.49 -2.72
N TYR A 18 -35.33 -10.18 -2.95
CA TYR A 18 -34.14 -9.60 -3.61
C TYR A 18 -32.91 -9.69 -2.71
N SER A 19 -33.06 -9.40 -1.42
CA SER A 19 -32.00 -9.53 -0.42
C SER A 19 -31.51 -10.99 -0.33
N LEU A 20 -32.44 -11.96 -0.38
CA LEU A 20 -32.11 -13.38 -0.41
C LEU A 20 -31.18 -13.73 -1.59
N VAL A 21 -31.59 -13.38 -2.81
CA VAL A 21 -30.83 -13.71 -4.03
C VAL A 21 -29.46 -13.06 -4.03
N VAL A 22 -29.37 -11.79 -3.60
CA VAL A 22 -28.09 -11.08 -3.54
C VAL A 22 -27.17 -11.67 -2.47
N LEU A 23 -27.71 -12.06 -1.31
CA LEU A 23 -26.94 -12.66 -0.22
C LEU A 23 -26.43 -14.06 -0.61
N GLU A 24 -27.31 -14.90 -1.17
CA GLU A 24 -26.96 -16.21 -1.72
C GLU A 24 -25.85 -16.08 -2.76
N ALA A 25 -26.01 -15.21 -3.76
CA ALA A 25 -25.04 -15.08 -4.84
C ALA A 25 -23.66 -14.66 -4.32
N LYS A 26 -23.61 -13.69 -3.39
CA LYS A 26 -22.34 -13.25 -2.77
C LYS A 26 -21.68 -14.39 -2.02
N ARG A 27 -22.44 -15.10 -1.19
CA ARG A 27 -21.87 -16.18 -0.38
C ARG A 27 -21.45 -17.38 -1.25
N ALA A 28 -22.22 -17.71 -2.28
CA ALA A 28 -21.85 -18.74 -3.23
C ALA A 28 -20.54 -18.41 -3.98
N HIS A 29 -20.30 -17.13 -4.28
CA HIS A 29 -19.01 -16.68 -4.83
C HIS A 29 -17.86 -16.85 -3.83
N GLU A 30 -18.04 -16.44 -2.58
CA GLU A 30 -17.05 -16.65 -1.51
C GLU A 30 -16.68 -18.15 -1.38
N LEU A 31 -17.68 -19.03 -1.28
CA LEU A 31 -17.47 -20.48 -1.19
C LEU A 31 -16.75 -21.05 -2.42
N ARG A 32 -17.08 -20.56 -3.62
CA ARG A 32 -16.41 -20.97 -4.86
C ARG A 32 -14.95 -20.48 -4.90
N ASP A 33 -14.68 -19.30 -4.36
CA ASP A 33 -13.35 -18.69 -4.33
C ASP A 33 -12.47 -19.28 -3.20
N GLY A 34 -13.01 -20.25 -2.43
CA GLY A 34 -12.27 -21.03 -1.44
C GLY A 34 -12.33 -20.48 -0.02
N GLU A 35 -13.22 -19.53 0.25
CA GLU A 35 -13.46 -19.05 1.61
C GLU A 35 -13.93 -20.18 2.53
N ALA A 36 -13.62 -20.06 3.82
CA ALA A 36 -13.95 -21.07 4.79
C ALA A 36 -15.48 -21.29 4.87
N ALA A 37 -15.89 -22.55 4.73
CA ALA A 37 -17.25 -22.97 5.00
C ALA A 37 -17.55 -22.85 6.51
N THR A 38 -18.75 -22.40 6.87
CA THR A 38 -19.14 -22.29 8.29
C THR A 38 -19.72 -23.61 8.81
N GLN A 39 -20.05 -24.55 7.93
CA GLN A 39 -20.64 -25.84 8.27
C GLN A 39 -20.37 -26.92 7.23
N SER A 40 -20.75 -28.16 7.55
CA SER A 40 -20.79 -29.26 6.59
C SER A 40 -22.04 -29.16 5.71
N PHE A 41 -21.90 -29.47 4.42
CA PHE A 41 -23.00 -29.37 3.47
C PHE A 41 -23.54 -30.72 3.02
N SER A 42 -24.85 -30.75 2.79
CA SER A 42 -25.48 -31.84 2.03
C SER A 42 -25.38 -31.60 0.52
N SER A 43 -25.35 -30.33 0.09
CA SER A 43 -25.25 -29.96 -1.32
C SER A 43 -23.81 -29.84 -1.80
N VAL A 44 -23.62 -30.09 -3.10
CA VAL A 44 -22.32 -29.93 -3.79
C VAL A 44 -22.19 -28.54 -4.44
N LYS A 45 -23.31 -27.92 -4.85
CA LYS A 45 -23.28 -26.64 -5.56
C LYS A 45 -23.13 -25.48 -4.56
N PRO A 46 -22.21 -24.52 -4.79
CA PRO A 46 -22.01 -23.38 -3.88
C PRO A 46 -23.27 -22.56 -3.62
N THR A 47 -24.16 -22.43 -4.60
CA THR A 47 -25.45 -21.74 -4.43
C THR A 47 -26.34 -22.43 -3.39
N LEU A 48 -26.47 -23.75 -3.48
CA LEU A 48 -27.25 -24.53 -2.52
C LEU A 48 -26.58 -24.57 -1.14
N GLN A 49 -25.25 -24.65 -1.09
CA GLN A 49 -24.48 -24.57 0.16
C GLN A 49 -24.69 -23.22 0.86
N ALA A 50 -24.69 -22.12 0.11
CA ALA A 50 -25.01 -20.81 0.65
C ALA A 50 -26.43 -20.76 1.22
N LEU A 51 -27.42 -21.35 0.55
CA LEU A 51 -28.78 -21.44 1.08
C LEU A 51 -28.85 -22.27 2.38
N GLU A 52 -28.06 -23.33 2.51
CA GLU A 52 -27.92 -24.08 3.77
C GLU A 52 -27.36 -23.17 4.89
N GLU A 53 -26.27 -22.43 4.66
CA GLU A 53 -25.71 -21.53 5.68
C GLU A 53 -26.66 -20.37 6.06
N LEU A 54 -27.44 -19.87 5.09
CA LEU A 54 -28.46 -18.84 5.32
C LEU A 54 -29.59 -19.38 6.22
N ALA A 55 -30.07 -20.60 5.96
CA ALA A 55 -31.14 -21.20 6.75
C ALA A 55 -30.69 -21.47 8.20
N ASP A 56 -29.44 -21.88 8.39
CA ASP A 56 -28.84 -22.09 9.71
C ASP A 56 -28.46 -20.76 10.42
N GLY A 57 -28.54 -19.63 9.70
CA GLY A 57 -28.27 -18.30 10.25
C GLY A 57 -26.78 -17.97 10.39
N ASN A 58 -25.90 -18.78 9.81
CA ASN A 58 -24.46 -18.53 9.79
C ASN A 58 -24.10 -17.33 8.90
N VAL A 59 -24.93 -17.08 7.87
CA VAL A 59 -24.76 -15.98 6.92
C VAL A 59 -25.98 -15.07 6.99
N THR A 60 -25.76 -13.83 7.40
CA THR A 60 -26.82 -12.84 7.62
C THR A 60 -26.42 -11.46 7.09
N ILE A 61 -27.42 -10.62 6.87
CA ILE A 61 -27.20 -9.20 6.54
C ILE A 61 -26.88 -8.47 7.84
N HIS A 62 -25.83 -7.66 7.83
CA HIS A 62 -25.46 -6.85 8.98
C HIS A 62 -26.61 -5.89 9.36
N PRO A 63 -26.98 -5.75 10.64
CA PRO A 63 -28.14 -4.96 11.07
C PRO A 63 -28.04 -3.47 10.71
N ALA A 64 -26.81 -2.97 10.53
CA ALA A 64 -26.54 -1.62 10.03
C ALA A 64 -25.59 -1.69 8.81
N PRO A 65 -26.11 -1.95 7.59
CA PRO A 65 -25.26 -2.16 6.42
C PRO A 65 -24.49 -0.90 6.02
N GLU A 66 -25.08 0.29 6.21
CA GLU A 66 -24.44 1.57 5.92
C GLU A 66 -23.27 1.87 6.88
N ALA A 67 -23.44 1.61 8.17
CA ALA A 67 -22.36 1.77 9.15
C ALA A 67 -21.16 0.87 8.82
N LYS A 68 -21.41 -0.40 8.46
CA LYS A 68 -20.35 -1.34 8.01
C LYS A 68 -19.63 -0.82 6.75
N ARG A 69 -20.37 -0.25 5.80
CA ARG A 69 -19.80 0.34 4.58
C ARG A 69 -18.92 1.55 4.90
N LEU A 70 -19.34 2.42 5.81
CA LEU A 70 -18.56 3.60 6.22
C LEU A 70 -17.26 3.17 6.91
N ALA A 71 -17.34 2.28 7.91
CA ALA A 71 -16.17 1.80 8.63
C ALA A 71 -15.14 1.11 7.71
N LEU A 72 -15.61 0.37 6.69
CA LEU A 72 -14.72 -0.25 5.69
C LEU A 72 -14.01 0.80 4.80
N LYS A 73 -14.70 1.89 4.45
CA LYS A 73 -14.09 3.00 3.71
C LYS A 73 -13.04 3.71 4.55
N GLU A 74 -13.38 4.06 5.79
CA GLU A 74 -12.47 4.69 6.74
C GLU A 74 -11.22 3.84 6.96
N LYS A 75 -11.38 2.53 7.20
CA LYS A 75 -10.24 1.61 7.36
C LYS A 75 -9.30 1.61 6.14
N ARG A 76 -9.86 1.57 4.93
CA ARG A 76 -9.07 1.62 3.68
C ARG A 76 -8.36 2.96 3.50
N GLU A 77 -8.99 4.06 3.88
CA GLU A 77 -8.38 5.40 3.80
C GLU A 77 -7.25 5.54 4.81
N LEU A 78 -7.44 5.10 6.05
CA LEU A 78 -6.40 5.05 7.06
C LEU A 78 -5.21 4.21 6.61
N GLU A 79 -5.45 3.01 6.07
CA GLU A 79 -4.39 2.14 5.54
C GLU A 79 -3.60 2.81 4.41
N ARG A 80 -4.29 3.54 3.50
CA ARG A 80 -3.62 4.31 2.45
C ARG A 80 -2.77 5.44 3.02
N LEU A 81 -3.27 6.17 4.00
CA LEU A 81 -2.53 7.28 4.64
C LEU A 81 -1.30 6.76 5.39
N LEU A 82 -1.44 5.66 6.12
CA LEU A 82 -0.33 4.99 6.80
C LEU A 82 0.74 4.56 5.80
N LYS A 83 0.33 3.93 4.69
CA LYS A 83 1.26 3.53 3.62
C LYS A 83 2.01 4.73 3.02
N ILE A 84 1.31 5.84 2.78
CA ILE A 84 1.94 7.09 2.29
C ILE A 84 2.94 7.63 3.32
N GLU A 85 2.60 7.62 4.61
CA GLU A 85 3.47 8.09 5.67
C GLU A 85 4.72 7.20 5.82
N GLU A 86 4.55 5.89 5.78
CA GLU A 86 5.65 4.91 5.79
C GLU A 86 6.57 5.10 4.58
N GLU A 87 6.01 5.23 3.37
CA GLU A 87 6.78 5.51 2.15
C GLU A 87 7.55 6.83 2.27
N ARG A 88 6.98 7.86 2.89
CA ARG A 88 7.67 9.14 3.14
C ARG A 88 8.85 8.97 4.11
N LYS A 89 8.64 8.27 5.22
CA LYS A 89 9.68 8.00 6.23
C LYS A 89 10.85 7.20 5.64
N ILE A 90 10.55 6.18 4.83
CA ILE A 90 11.56 5.38 4.15
C ILE A 90 12.38 6.24 3.19
N LYS A 91 11.73 7.07 2.36
CA LYS A 91 12.43 7.98 1.43
C LYS A 91 13.32 8.99 2.17
N GLU A 92 12.85 9.53 3.29
CA GLU A 92 13.62 10.47 4.10
C GLU A 92 14.86 9.82 4.72
N GLN A 93 14.76 8.58 5.22
CA GLN A 93 15.90 7.83 5.73
C GLN A 93 16.93 7.56 4.62
N ILE A 94 16.50 7.13 3.44
CA ILE A 94 17.37 6.89 2.29
C ILE A 94 18.09 8.17 1.87
N ALA A 95 17.36 9.29 1.76
CA ALA A 95 17.97 10.57 1.38
C ALA A 95 19.00 11.06 2.41
N LYS A 96 18.72 10.84 3.71
CA LYS A 96 19.65 11.20 4.79
C LYS A 96 20.91 10.34 4.77
N GLU A 97 20.78 9.04 4.54
CA GLU A 97 21.90 8.10 4.41
C GLU A 97 22.76 8.45 3.20
N GLN A 98 22.15 8.66 2.03
CA GLN A 98 22.85 9.07 0.80
C GLN A 98 23.60 10.40 0.99
N ALA A 99 22.99 11.39 1.64
CA ALA A 99 23.65 12.67 1.91
C ALA A 99 24.85 12.53 2.88
N GLU A 100 24.76 11.63 3.87
CA GLU A 100 25.87 11.34 4.77
C GLU A 100 27.01 10.59 4.07
N GLU A 101 26.68 9.62 3.20
CA GLU A 101 27.66 8.92 2.36
C GLU A 101 28.35 9.88 1.37
N GLU A 102 27.60 10.76 0.71
CA GLU A 102 28.15 11.79 -0.17
C GLU A 102 29.07 12.75 0.59
N ALA A 103 28.67 13.18 1.79
CA ALA A 103 29.50 14.03 2.63
C ALA A 103 30.78 13.33 3.10
N LYS A 104 30.72 12.02 3.41
CA LYS A 104 31.90 11.19 3.71
C LYS A 104 32.82 11.06 2.49
N GLN A 105 32.29 10.80 1.29
CA GLN A 105 33.08 10.75 0.05
C GLN A 105 33.71 12.10 -0.32
N ARG A 106 33.03 13.23 -0.05
CA ARG A 106 33.61 14.57 -0.25
C ARG A 106 34.75 14.88 0.72
N LYS A 107 34.72 14.33 1.94
CA LYS A 107 35.82 14.48 2.92
C LYS A 107 37.02 13.60 2.60
N ASP A 108 36.80 12.43 1.96
CA ASP A 108 37.85 11.49 1.59
C ASP A 108 38.61 11.92 0.31
N LYS A 109 37.95 12.64 -0.62
CA LYS A 109 38.57 13.25 -1.81
C LYS A 109 39.26 14.60 -1.54
N GLY A 110 40.04 14.72 -0.46
CA GLY A 110 40.70 15.95 -0.03
C GLY A 110 41.08 16.91 -1.16
N VAL A 111 40.30 17.99 -1.32
CA VAL A 111 40.63 19.10 -2.22
C VAL A 111 41.65 19.97 -1.49
N THR A 112 42.90 19.93 -1.94
CA THR A 112 43.89 20.95 -1.59
C THR A 112 43.46 22.27 -2.24
N PRO A 113 43.40 23.40 -1.51
CA PRO A 113 43.23 24.69 -2.14
C PRO A 113 44.54 25.04 -2.85
N VAL A 114 44.55 25.02 -4.18
CA VAL A 114 45.63 25.65 -4.97
C VAL A 114 45.50 27.16 -4.75
N VAL A 115 46.34 27.68 -3.87
CA VAL A 115 46.52 29.13 -3.68
C VAL A 115 47.19 29.66 -4.94
N VAL A 116 46.43 30.34 -5.79
CA VAL A 116 46.96 31.14 -6.89
C VAL A 116 47.45 32.45 -6.28
N THR A 117 48.76 32.56 -6.04
CA THR A 117 49.41 33.83 -5.70
C THR A 117 49.75 34.57 -7.00
N ASP A 118 48.93 35.54 -7.37
CA ASP A 118 49.32 36.56 -8.35
C ASP A 118 50.31 37.52 -7.68
N GLY A 119 51.61 37.32 -7.96
CA GLY A 119 52.69 38.20 -7.52
C GLY A 119 53.20 39.06 -8.67
N LEU A 120 52.80 40.33 -8.67
CA LEU A 120 53.41 41.38 -9.48
C LEU A 120 54.91 41.57 -9.13
N GLY A 121 55.74 41.53 -10.18
CA GLY A 121 56.91 42.38 -10.46
C GLY A 121 57.97 42.66 -9.39
N VAL A 122 59.21 42.23 -9.67
CA VAL A 122 60.43 43.01 -9.39
C VAL A 122 61.40 42.85 -10.56
N THR A 123 61.69 43.96 -11.23
CA THR A 123 62.81 44.13 -12.16
C THR A 123 64.10 44.17 -11.35
N ASP A 124 65.09 43.34 -11.67
CA ASP A 124 66.45 43.52 -11.15
C ASP A 124 67.37 44.06 -12.25
N LEU A 125 67.91 45.24 -11.96
CA LEU A 125 68.88 45.99 -12.73
C LEU A 125 70.25 45.38 -12.48
N SER A 126 70.86 44.69 -13.44
CA SER A 126 72.31 44.49 -13.51
C SER A 126 72.70 43.80 -14.82
N ASP A 127 72.93 44.58 -15.87
CA ASP A 127 73.95 44.22 -16.87
C ASP A 127 74.58 45.51 -17.41
N PRO A 128 75.82 45.83 -17.01
CA PRO A 128 76.57 46.93 -17.58
C PRO A 128 77.38 46.46 -18.79
N SER A 129 77.48 47.37 -19.77
CA SER A 129 78.55 47.52 -20.76
C SER A 129 78.45 46.84 -22.14
N VAL A 130 78.89 47.66 -23.11
CA VAL A 130 79.41 47.38 -24.47
C VAL A 130 78.39 47.68 -25.59
N VAL A 131 78.29 48.90 -26.13
CA VAL A 131 79.25 49.75 -26.91
C VAL A 131 79.16 49.52 -28.42
N GLU A 132 78.78 50.60 -29.11
CA GLU A 132 79.06 51.02 -30.50
C GLU A 132 78.52 50.25 -31.70
N GLY A 133 78.04 51.04 -32.69
CA GLY A 133 77.91 50.65 -34.10
C GLY A 133 76.70 51.24 -34.79
#